data_AF-A0A3A5AKM6-F1
#
_entry.id   AF-A0A3A5AKM6-F1
#
_cell.length_a   1.000
_cell.length_b   1.000
_cell.length_c   1.000
_cell.angle_alpha   90.00
_cell.angle_beta   90.00
_cell.angle_gamma   90.00
#
_symmetry.space_group_name_H-M   'P 1'
#
loop_
_entity.id
_entity.type
_entity.pdbx_description
1 polymer ?
#
loop_
_entity_poly.entity_id
_entity_poly.type
_entity_poly.pdbx_seq_one_letter_code
_entity_poly.pdbx_strand_id
1 'polypeptide(L)'
;MPPDNYTLTSAASARIPTAESEFQLFFYTGSLDEKEHLALVKGEVAGKEDVLVRVHSECFTGDVLGSKRCDCGAQLQAALKLIADAGAGVVIYLRQEGRGIGLLDKLRAYNLQDQGYDTVDANLLLGHQVDERDYTVASQILKDLGVRSIKLLTNNPHKLDSLQELGIKVSARIPLQTGVCLENAEYLRTKARRMKHLLILDELPNGTTCYQPVQLGIMEQINTPLADAAAHRGRLGRPFVTLSYAQSLDGSIAARPGRPLALSGSKSMALTHGLRAAHDAILVGIGTLLADNPRLNVRLVEGKDPQPIVVDSRLRFPPYANLLRNCRVPWIATSAEADPERQTALEQIGARVLRLPAASNGWVDLAALLKSLGEMNINSLMVEGGAQIITSFLAARLVDQVVLTIAPVLVGGLRVMDYLGQHQMNCFPKLKRVSYQRLGEDLVLRGEPQWESA
;
A
#
# COMPACT_ATOMS: atom_id res chain seq x y z
N MET A 1 -0.44 -13.52 45.62
CA MET A 1 0.43 -14.56 45.05
C MET A 1 -0.47 -15.64 44.48
N PRO A 2 -0.41 -15.96 43.18
CA PRO A 2 -1.04 -17.18 42.68
C PRO A 2 -0.34 -18.38 43.35
N PRO A 3 -1.07 -19.43 43.76
CA PRO A 3 -0.48 -20.57 44.48
C PRO A 3 0.55 -21.31 43.62
N ASP A 4 1.65 -21.73 44.24
CA ASP A 4 2.88 -22.31 43.67
C ASP A 4 2.73 -23.70 42.97
N ASN A 5 1.52 -24.13 42.59
CA ASN A 5 1.26 -25.52 42.14
C ASN A 5 0.78 -25.65 40.69
N TYR A 6 1.07 -24.68 39.82
CA TYR A 6 0.70 -24.77 38.40
C TYR A 6 1.89 -25.17 37.54
N THR A 7 1.80 -26.33 36.90
CA THR A 7 2.81 -26.83 35.97
C THR A 7 2.41 -26.44 34.55
N LEU A 8 3.22 -25.59 33.92
CA LEU A 8 3.18 -25.33 32.48
C LEU A 8 4.37 -26.06 31.86
N THR A 9 4.14 -26.88 30.83
CA THR A 9 5.22 -27.65 30.20
C THR A 9 5.27 -27.34 28.71
N SER A 10 6.46 -27.09 28.17
CA SER A 10 6.66 -27.09 26.72
C SER A 10 6.62 -28.52 26.20
N ALA A 11 5.59 -28.88 25.44
CA ALA A 11 5.38 -30.26 24.99
C ALA A 11 6.08 -30.56 23.66
N ALA A 12 6.23 -29.55 22.79
CA ALA A 12 6.87 -29.68 21.49
C ALA A 12 7.36 -28.32 20.99
N SER A 13 8.34 -28.34 20.08
CA SER A 13 8.70 -27.15 19.31
C SER A 13 9.01 -27.48 17.85
N ALA A 14 8.78 -26.54 16.95
CA ALA A 14 9.03 -26.69 15.52
C ALA A 14 9.49 -25.37 14.89
N ARG A 15 10.34 -25.49 13.86
CA ARG A 15 10.74 -24.37 13.01
C ARG A 15 9.56 -23.93 12.13
N ILE A 16 9.21 -22.65 12.19
CA ILE A 16 8.14 -22.03 11.40
C ILE A 16 8.74 -20.93 10.50
N PRO A 17 8.95 -21.21 9.21
CA PRO A 17 9.29 -20.16 8.26
C PRO A 17 8.05 -19.30 7.98
N THR A 18 8.17 -17.99 8.13
CA THR A 18 7.12 -17.01 7.78
C THR A 18 7.63 -16.04 6.72
N ALA A 19 6.76 -15.16 6.21
CA ALA A 19 7.16 -14.12 5.27
C ALA A 19 8.12 -13.08 5.88
N GLU A 20 8.01 -12.81 7.19
CA GLU A 20 8.86 -11.81 7.86
C GLU A 20 10.20 -12.39 8.31
N SER A 21 10.20 -13.63 8.84
CA SER A 21 11.40 -14.30 9.34
C SER A 21 11.12 -15.77 9.63
N GLU A 22 12.19 -16.52 9.91
CA GLU A 22 12.14 -17.80 10.60
C GLU A 22 11.95 -17.63 12.12
N PHE A 23 11.02 -18.39 12.70
CA PHE A 23 10.72 -18.44 14.13
C PHE A 23 10.75 -19.90 14.62
N GLN A 24 11.02 -20.09 15.91
CA GLN A 24 10.76 -21.35 16.61
C GLN A 24 9.41 -21.24 17.32
N LEU A 25 8.48 -22.12 16.98
CA LEU A 25 7.18 -22.20 17.65
C LEU A 25 7.25 -23.24 18.76
N PHE A 26 6.89 -22.83 19.97
CA PHE A 26 6.77 -23.69 21.14
C PHE A 26 5.30 -23.90 21.47
N PHE A 27 4.94 -25.14 21.78
CA PHE A 27 3.62 -25.53 22.24
C PHE A 27 3.64 -25.70 23.77
N TYR A 28 2.71 -25.02 24.45
CA TYR A 28 2.56 -25.05 25.90
C TYR A 28 1.19 -25.57 26.28
N THR A 29 1.17 -26.45 27.28
CA THR A 29 -0.04 -26.95 27.93
C THR A 29 0.20 -27.03 29.43
N GLY A 30 -0.85 -27.01 30.24
CA GLY A 30 -0.74 -27.04 31.69
C GLY A 30 -2.08 -27.07 32.40
N SER A 31 -2.02 -27.22 33.72
CA SER A 31 -3.21 -27.33 34.60
C SER A 31 -3.92 -26.00 34.89
N LEU A 32 -3.46 -24.88 34.32
CA LEU A 32 -3.99 -23.54 34.59
C LEU A 32 -5.35 -23.29 33.96
N ASP A 33 -5.51 -23.61 32.67
CA ASP A 33 -6.72 -23.29 31.91
C ASP A 33 -7.10 -24.35 30.86
N GLU A 34 -6.48 -25.54 30.91
CA GLU A 34 -6.70 -26.69 30.00
C GLU A 34 -6.56 -26.34 28.50
N LYS A 35 -5.93 -25.22 28.18
CA LYS A 35 -5.78 -24.70 26.81
C LYS A 35 -4.37 -24.91 26.26
N GLU A 36 -4.29 -24.87 24.94
CA GLU A 36 -3.07 -25.10 24.17
C GLU A 36 -2.47 -23.78 23.68
N HIS A 37 -1.56 -23.22 24.47
CA HIS A 37 -0.92 -21.94 24.19
C HIS A 37 0.32 -22.12 23.32
N LEU A 38 0.68 -21.04 22.64
CA LEU A 38 1.77 -21.05 21.68
C LEU A 38 2.72 -19.88 21.96
N ALA A 39 4.01 -20.07 21.71
CA ALA A 39 4.99 -19.00 21.70
C ALA A 39 5.85 -19.07 20.44
N LEU A 40 5.82 -18.04 19.61
CA LEU A 40 6.78 -17.87 18.52
C LEU A 40 7.98 -17.08 19.03
N VAL A 41 9.16 -17.68 18.94
CA VAL A 41 10.42 -17.10 19.41
C VAL A 41 11.33 -16.86 18.22
N LYS A 42 11.88 -15.65 18.14
CA LYS A 42 12.93 -15.28 17.19
C LYS A 42 14.25 -15.18 17.95
N GLY A 43 15.28 -15.85 17.43
CA GLY A 43 16.64 -15.78 17.97
C GLY A 43 16.76 -16.31 19.41
N GLU A 44 17.93 -16.08 20.02
CA GLU A 44 18.16 -16.41 21.43
C GLU A 44 17.53 -15.34 22.33
N VAL A 45 16.77 -15.74 23.34
CA VAL A 45 16.07 -14.84 24.28
C VAL A 45 16.37 -15.16 25.75
N ALA A 46 16.90 -16.35 26.04
CA ALA A 46 17.21 -16.75 27.40
C ALA A 46 18.32 -15.88 28.00
N GLY A 47 18.12 -15.42 29.23
CA GLY A 47 19.05 -14.56 29.95
C GLY A 47 19.13 -13.12 29.42
N LYS A 48 18.36 -12.76 28.38
CA LYS A 48 18.36 -11.40 27.81
C LYS A 48 17.41 -10.46 28.54
N GLU A 49 17.78 -9.18 28.50
CA GLU A 49 16.96 -8.06 28.93
C GLU A 49 16.37 -7.32 27.73
N ASP A 50 15.30 -6.57 27.95
CA ASP A 50 14.64 -5.69 26.99
C ASP A 50 14.15 -6.40 25.71
N VAL A 51 13.78 -7.67 25.85
CA VAL A 51 13.30 -8.49 24.75
C VAL A 51 11.96 -7.93 24.25
N LEU A 52 11.80 -7.76 22.93
CA LEU A 52 10.52 -7.37 22.36
C LEU A 52 9.52 -8.51 22.54
N VAL A 53 8.42 -8.22 23.24
CA VAL A 53 7.40 -9.22 23.54
C VAL A 53 6.01 -8.72 23.17
N ARG A 54 5.25 -9.56 22.47
CA ARG A 54 3.83 -9.38 22.22
C ARG A 54 3.05 -10.49 22.91
N VAL A 55 2.22 -10.15 23.87
CA VAL A 55 1.19 -11.06 24.39
C VAL A 55 -0.08 -10.87 23.58
N HIS A 56 -0.33 -11.77 22.64
CA HIS A 56 -1.47 -11.75 21.74
C HIS A 56 -2.60 -12.64 22.26
N SER A 57 -3.82 -12.11 22.26
CA SER A 57 -5.02 -12.91 22.55
C SER A 57 -5.58 -13.35 21.20
N GLU A 58 -5.82 -14.65 21.04
CA GLU A 58 -6.36 -15.25 19.83
C GLU A 58 -7.53 -14.48 19.25
N CYS A 59 -7.52 -14.31 17.94
CA CYS A 59 -8.64 -13.76 17.19
C CYS A 59 -8.71 -14.50 15.85
N PHE A 60 -9.35 -15.66 15.80
CA PHE A 60 -9.48 -16.49 14.60
C PHE A 60 -9.94 -15.67 13.38
N THR A 61 -10.98 -14.86 13.54
CA THR A 61 -11.51 -14.04 12.45
C THR A 61 -10.53 -12.97 11.97
N GLY A 62 -9.73 -12.37 12.86
CA GLY A 62 -8.76 -11.34 12.49
C GLY A 62 -7.42 -11.91 12.00
N ASP A 63 -6.93 -12.92 12.70
CA ASP A 63 -5.59 -13.50 12.53
C ASP A 63 -5.55 -14.48 11.34
N VAL A 64 -6.58 -15.32 11.19
CA VAL A 64 -6.63 -16.38 10.16
C VAL A 64 -7.42 -15.93 8.93
N LEU A 65 -8.58 -15.31 9.12
CA LEU A 65 -9.46 -14.89 8.01
C LEU A 65 -9.23 -13.46 7.52
N GLY A 66 -8.41 -12.66 8.23
CA GLY A 66 -8.12 -11.28 7.85
C GLY A 66 -9.31 -10.31 7.99
N SER A 67 -10.25 -10.60 8.89
CA SER A 67 -11.40 -9.74 9.15
C SER A 67 -10.98 -8.33 9.60
N LYS A 68 -11.57 -7.32 8.96
CA LYS A 68 -11.36 -5.90 9.28
C LYS A 68 -12.27 -5.36 10.39
N ARG A 69 -13.12 -6.18 11.02
CA ARG A 69 -14.00 -5.75 12.12
C ARG A 69 -13.23 -5.37 13.40
N CYS A 70 -12.01 -5.85 13.55
CA CYS A 70 -11.12 -5.53 14.66
C CYS A 70 -9.70 -5.27 14.15
N ASP A 71 -8.79 -4.89 15.05
CA ASP A 71 -7.38 -4.62 14.76
C ASP A 71 -6.44 -5.77 15.15
N CYS A 72 -6.94 -6.89 15.66
CA CYS A 72 -6.10 -7.97 16.20
C CYS A 72 -5.12 -8.54 15.18
N GLY A 73 -5.58 -8.90 13.98
CA GLY A 73 -4.72 -9.46 12.93
C GLY A 73 -3.63 -8.49 12.48
N ALA A 74 -3.98 -7.21 12.32
CA ALA A 74 -3.00 -6.17 12.00
C ALA A 74 -1.96 -5.99 13.11
N GLN A 75 -2.36 -6.05 14.38
CA GLN A 75 -1.43 -5.96 15.50
C GLN A 75 -0.49 -7.16 15.57
N LEU A 76 -0.99 -8.37 15.26
CA LEU A 76 -0.17 -9.58 15.22
C LEU A 76 0.92 -9.49 14.14
N GLN A 77 0.54 -9.09 12.93
CA GLN A 77 1.49 -8.93 11.81
C GLN A 77 2.55 -7.86 12.12
N ALA A 78 2.13 -6.70 12.65
CA ALA A 78 3.06 -5.65 13.06
C ALA A 78 4.06 -6.12 14.13
N ALA A 79 3.60 -6.93 15.10
CA ALA A 79 4.47 -7.49 16.13
C ALA A 79 5.48 -8.48 15.56
N LEU A 80 5.05 -9.40 14.68
CA LEU A 80 5.95 -10.36 14.02
C LEU A 80 7.04 -9.64 13.23
N LYS A 81 6.67 -8.59 12.50
CA LYS A 81 7.61 -7.75 11.76
C LYS A 81 8.63 -7.06 12.66
N LEU A 82 8.18 -6.35 13.70
CA LEU A 82 9.08 -5.65 14.62
C LEU A 82 10.07 -6.60 15.31
N ILE A 83 9.60 -7.80 15.67
CA ILE A 83 10.44 -8.84 16.27
C ILE A 83 11.44 -9.41 15.25
N ALA A 84 11.00 -9.64 14.00
CA ALA A 84 11.87 -10.08 12.91
C ALA A 84 13.00 -9.07 12.66
N ASP A 85 12.67 -7.79 12.53
CA ASP A 85 13.61 -6.70 12.28
C ASP A 85 14.61 -6.52 13.44
N ALA A 86 14.17 -6.71 14.69
CA ALA A 86 15.03 -6.68 15.86
C ALA A 86 15.96 -7.90 16.00
N GLY A 87 15.68 -8.98 15.26
CA GLY A 87 16.49 -10.20 15.25
C GLY A 87 16.29 -11.12 16.47
N ALA A 88 15.67 -10.63 17.56
CA ALA A 88 15.27 -11.42 18.72
C ALA A 88 13.97 -10.92 19.38
N GLY A 89 13.09 -11.84 19.81
CA GLY A 89 11.83 -11.49 20.48
C GLY A 89 10.83 -12.64 20.57
N VAL A 90 9.68 -12.39 21.21
CA VAL A 90 8.66 -13.41 21.49
C VAL A 90 7.25 -12.91 21.18
N VAL A 91 6.47 -13.68 20.44
CA VAL A 91 5.01 -13.55 20.39
C VAL A 91 4.40 -14.70 21.17
N ILE A 92 3.73 -14.39 22.28
CA ILE A 92 2.92 -15.36 23.02
C ILE A 92 1.50 -15.28 22.47
N TYR A 93 1.00 -16.39 21.95
CA TYR A 93 -0.34 -16.51 21.39
C TYR A 93 -1.22 -17.31 22.36
N LEU A 94 -2.05 -16.58 23.12
CA LEU A 94 -2.96 -17.17 24.10
C LEU A 94 -4.29 -17.54 23.45
N ARG A 95 -4.81 -18.75 23.73
CA ARG A 95 -6.15 -19.22 23.29
C ARG A 95 -7.29 -18.54 24.05
N GLN A 96 -7.35 -17.22 23.91
CA GLN A 96 -8.30 -16.33 24.57
C GLN A 96 -9.11 -15.55 23.54
N GLU A 97 -9.82 -16.30 22.69
CA GLU A 97 -10.73 -15.74 21.71
C GLU A 97 -11.85 -14.92 22.37
N GLY A 98 -12.26 -13.84 21.70
CA GLY A 98 -13.40 -13.01 22.12
C GLY A 98 -13.16 -12.25 23.43
N ARG A 99 -11.91 -12.08 23.88
CA ARG A 99 -11.55 -11.59 25.23
C ARG A 99 -11.88 -12.58 26.35
N GLY A 100 -11.85 -13.88 26.04
CA GLY A 100 -12.07 -14.96 27.01
C GLY A 100 -13.38 -15.71 26.79
N ILE A 101 -14.38 -15.09 26.13
CA ILE A 101 -15.72 -15.66 25.92
C ILE A 101 -15.78 -16.75 24.83
N GLY A 102 -14.71 -16.89 24.03
CA GLY A 102 -14.66 -17.87 22.95
C GLY A 102 -15.30 -17.41 21.63
N LEU A 103 -15.13 -18.22 20.58
CA LEU A 103 -15.52 -17.86 19.21
C LEU A 103 -17.04 -17.80 19.03
N LEU A 104 -17.79 -18.73 19.61
CA LEU A 104 -19.25 -18.80 19.47
C LEU A 104 -19.91 -17.52 19.98
N ASP A 105 -19.61 -17.13 21.22
CA ASP A 105 -20.21 -15.96 21.84
C ASP A 105 -19.69 -14.66 21.24
N LYS A 106 -18.45 -14.63 20.74
CA LYS A 106 -17.97 -13.53 19.89
C LYS A 106 -18.82 -13.35 18.63
N LEU A 107 -19.19 -14.42 17.93
CA LEU A 107 -20.05 -14.33 16.74
C LEU A 107 -21.46 -13.87 17.11
N ARG A 108 -21.99 -14.30 18.26
CA ARG A 108 -23.26 -13.77 18.79
C ARG A 108 -23.18 -12.28 19.09
N ALA A 109 -22.09 -11.83 19.72
CA ALA A 109 -21.84 -10.42 19.98
C ALA A 109 -21.75 -9.60 18.68
N TYR A 110 -21.18 -10.17 17.62
CA TYR A 110 -21.15 -9.55 16.29
C TYR A 110 -22.55 -9.38 15.70
N ASN A 111 -23.43 -10.37 15.83
CA ASN A 111 -24.80 -10.27 15.34
C ASN A 111 -25.58 -9.17 16.07
N LEU A 112 -25.35 -9.00 17.38
CA LEU A 112 -25.92 -7.89 18.15
C LEU A 112 -25.32 -6.55 17.70
N GLN A 113 -24.03 -6.50 17.40
CA GLN A 113 -23.41 -5.27 16.87
C GLN A 113 -23.97 -4.87 15.51
N ASP A 114 -24.25 -5.84 14.64
CA ASP A 114 -24.90 -5.59 13.35
C ASP A 114 -26.35 -5.07 13.51
N GLN A 115 -26.95 -5.21 14.70
CA GLN A 115 -28.24 -4.64 15.07
C GLN A 115 -28.12 -3.26 15.76
N GLY A 116 -26.89 -2.72 15.87
CA GLY A 116 -26.62 -1.37 16.38
C GLY A 116 -26.14 -1.28 17.83
N TYR A 117 -25.95 -2.41 18.53
CA TYR A 117 -25.34 -2.40 19.86
C TYR A 117 -23.83 -2.20 19.77
N ASP A 118 -23.21 -1.48 20.69
CA ASP A 118 -21.74 -1.43 20.71
C ASP A 118 -21.14 -2.71 21.32
N THR A 119 -19.82 -2.87 21.22
CA THR A 119 -19.13 -4.09 21.69
C THR A 119 -19.31 -4.35 23.18
N VAL A 120 -19.42 -3.31 24.01
CA VAL A 120 -19.58 -3.48 25.46
C VAL A 120 -21.01 -3.93 25.77
N ASP A 121 -21.99 -3.26 25.17
CA ASP A 121 -23.40 -3.53 25.42
C ASP A 121 -23.80 -4.90 24.87
N ALA A 122 -23.25 -5.31 23.72
CA ALA A 122 -23.44 -6.64 23.17
C ALA A 122 -22.91 -7.76 24.10
N ASN A 123 -21.76 -7.56 24.75
CA ASN A 123 -21.20 -8.53 25.69
C ASN A 123 -22.03 -8.61 26.99
N LEU A 124 -22.47 -7.46 27.51
CA LEU A 124 -23.32 -7.41 28.71
C LEU A 124 -24.68 -8.09 28.47
N LEU A 125 -25.27 -7.90 27.28
CA LEU A 125 -26.51 -8.58 26.88
C LEU A 125 -26.36 -10.11 26.80
N LEU A 126 -25.16 -10.60 26.48
CA LEU A 126 -24.83 -12.02 26.47
C LEU A 126 -24.40 -12.55 27.85
N GLY A 127 -24.38 -11.70 28.88
CA GLY A 127 -24.05 -12.08 30.26
C GLY A 127 -22.55 -12.16 30.58
N HIS A 128 -21.68 -11.61 29.72
CA HIS A 128 -20.23 -11.65 29.90
C HIS A 128 -19.67 -10.36 30.50
N GLN A 129 -18.51 -10.45 31.14
CA GLN A 129 -17.76 -9.26 31.55
C GLN A 129 -17.13 -8.54 30.34
N VAL A 130 -16.72 -7.29 30.55
CA VAL A 130 -16.11 -6.46 29.49
C VAL A 130 -14.75 -7.02 29.02
N ASP A 131 -14.03 -7.73 29.90
CA ASP A 131 -12.74 -8.37 29.63
C ASP A 131 -12.48 -9.50 30.65
N GLU A 132 -12.40 -10.76 30.21
CA GLU A 132 -12.21 -11.94 31.10
C GLU A 132 -10.81 -12.56 30.95
N ARG A 133 -9.86 -11.81 30.39
CA ARG A 133 -8.53 -12.34 30.07
C ARG A 133 -7.62 -12.41 31.30
N ASP A 134 -6.93 -13.55 31.43
CA ASP A 134 -5.88 -13.80 32.41
C ASP A 134 -4.50 -13.88 31.72
N TYR A 135 -3.49 -13.20 32.26
CA TYR A 135 -2.13 -13.19 31.72
C TYR A 135 -1.14 -14.06 32.51
N THR A 136 -1.61 -14.83 33.48
CA THR A 136 -0.80 -15.76 34.30
C THR A 136 -0.01 -16.72 33.41
N VAL A 137 -0.66 -17.35 32.41
CA VAL A 137 0.01 -18.26 31.46
C VAL A 137 1.14 -17.55 30.69
N ALA A 138 0.92 -16.32 30.23
CA ALA A 138 1.96 -15.56 29.54
C ALA A 138 3.17 -15.28 30.44
N SER A 139 2.94 -14.98 31.72
CA SER A 139 4.03 -14.79 32.68
C SER A 139 4.86 -16.06 32.89
N GLN A 140 4.22 -17.23 32.92
CA GLN A 140 4.91 -18.51 33.08
C GLN A 140 5.71 -18.88 31.82
N ILE A 141 5.15 -18.66 30.62
CA ILE A 141 5.88 -18.85 29.37
C ILE A 141 7.14 -17.97 29.32
N LEU A 142 7.06 -16.70 29.74
CA LEU A 142 8.24 -15.81 29.76
C LEU A 142 9.32 -16.27 30.74
N LYS A 143 8.91 -16.82 31.90
CA LYS A 143 9.82 -17.39 32.89
C LYS A 143 10.49 -18.66 32.37
N ASP A 144 9.73 -19.55 31.73
CA ASP A 144 10.25 -20.77 31.10
C ASP A 144 11.27 -20.45 29.99
N LEU A 145 10.96 -19.45 29.15
CA LEU A 145 11.88 -18.94 28.12
C LEU A 145 13.11 -18.21 28.71
N GLY A 146 13.20 -18.01 30.02
CA GLY A 146 14.34 -17.40 30.70
C GLY A 146 14.53 -15.90 30.42
N VAL A 147 13.47 -15.19 30.03
CA VAL A 147 13.54 -13.75 29.70
C VAL A 147 13.60 -12.91 30.97
N ARG A 148 14.59 -12.02 31.09
CA ARG A 148 14.82 -11.21 32.31
C ARG A 148 13.99 -9.92 32.36
N SER A 149 13.79 -9.27 31.22
CA SER A 149 12.90 -8.11 31.09
C SER A 149 12.38 -7.97 29.67
N ILE A 150 11.26 -7.25 29.52
CA ILE A 150 10.57 -7.11 28.24
C ILE A 150 10.29 -5.65 27.85
N LYS A 151 10.34 -5.38 26.55
CA LYS A 151 9.70 -4.23 25.92
C LYS A 151 8.36 -4.69 25.33
N LEU A 152 7.27 -4.34 26.01
CA LEU A 152 5.94 -4.90 25.74
C LEU A 152 5.23 -4.15 24.60
N LEU A 153 4.87 -4.89 23.56
CA LEU A 153 4.14 -4.42 22.38
C LEU A 153 2.62 -4.41 22.63
N THR A 154 2.06 -3.31 23.16
CA THR A 154 0.64 -3.22 23.53
C THR A 154 0.08 -1.79 23.52
N ASN A 155 -1.22 -1.66 23.21
CA ASN A 155 -2.02 -0.46 23.46
C ASN A 155 -2.99 -0.64 24.65
N ASN A 156 -3.05 -1.84 25.22
CA ASN A 156 -3.90 -2.13 26.37
C ASN A 156 -3.08 -1.89 27.66
N PRO A 157 -3.38 -0.85 28.46
CA PRO A 157 -2.69 -0.62 29.72
C PRO A 157 -2.90 -1.76 30.72
N HIS A 158 -4.07 -2.41 30.72
CA HIS A 158 -4.33 -3.54 31.63
C HIS A 158 -3.32 -4.69 31.43
N LYS A 159 -2.85 -4.95 30.20
CA LYS A 159 -1.80 -5.95 29.94
C LYS A 159 -0.47 -5.59 30.62
N LEU A 160 -0.16 -4.29 30.68
CA LEU A 160 1.05 -3.80 31.31
C LEU A 160 0.96 -4.05 32.82
N ASP A 161 -0.12 -3.60 33.43
CA ASP A 161 -0.36 -3.67 34.87
C ASP A 161 -0.38 -5.14 35.34
N SER A 162 -1.17 -6.01 34.67
CA SER A 162 -1.25 -7.43 35.04
C SER A 162 0.09 -8.16 34.94
N LEU A 163 0.89 -7.91 33.90
CA LEU A 163 2.20 -8.56 33.76
C LEU A 163 3.19 -8.08 34.84
N GLN A 164 3.15 -6.80 35.20
CA GLN A 164 3.97 -6.26 36.29
C GLN A 164 3.58 -6.86 37.64
N GLU A 165 2.27 -6.98 37.93
CA GLU A 165 1.76 -7.64 39.15
C GLU A 165 2.15 -9.13 39.23
N LEU A 166 2.26 -9.81 38.09
CA LEU A 166 2.73 -11.19 37.98
C LEU A 166 4.27 -11.34 38.07
N GLY A 167 4.98 -10.23 38.30
CA GLY A 167 6.41 -10.18 38.53
C GLY A 167 7.28 -10.08 37.27
N ILE A 168 6.69 -9.73 36.11
CA ILE A 168 7.46 -9.52 34.87
C ILE A 168 8.01 -8.09 34.85
N LYS A 169 9.33 -7.97 34.70
CA LYS A 169 10.01 -6.67 34.56
C LYS A 169 9.75 -6.09 33.16
N VAL A 170 8.80 -5.15 33.05
CA VAL A 170 8.53 -4.41 31.81
C VAL A 170 9.34 -3.11 31.78
N SER A 171 10.33 -3.02 30.89
CA SER A 171 11.23 -1.86 30.80
C SER A 171 10.68 -0.74 29.93
N ALA A 172 9.87 -1.06 28.92
CA ALA A 172 9.17 -0.06 28.12
C ALA A 172 7.88 -0.63 27.52
N ARG A 173 6.90 0.24 27.29
CA ARG A 173 5.77 -0.03 26.42
C ARG A 173 6.08 0.48 25.02
N ILE A 174 5.98 -0.40 24.02
CA ILE A 174 6.06 -0.03 22.62
C ILE A 174 4.62 -0.03 22.05
N PRO A 175 4.09 1.14 21.61
CA PRO A 175 2.76 1.19 21.02
C PRO A 175 2.66 0.35 19.75
N LEU A 176 1.53 -0.32 19.55
CA LEU A 176 1.21 -1.02 18.30
C LEU A 176 0.03 -0.34 17.64
N GLN A 177 0.25 0.86 17.10
CA GLN A 177 -0.79 1.55 16.37
C GLN A 177 -1.03 0.87 15.05
N THR A 178 -2.27 0.49 14.83
CA THR A 178 -2.75 -0.14 13.61
C THR A 178 -3.84 0.72 13.02
N GLY A 179 -4.13 0.47 11.76
CA GLY A 179 -5.07 1.25 11.01
C GLY A 179 -6.51 1.31 11.49
N VAL A 180 -7.09 2.51 11.41
CA VAL A 180 -8.54 2.73 11.37
C VAL A 180 -9.05 2.57 9.92
N CYS A 181 -10.13 1.82 9.72
CA CYS A 181 -10.90 1.73 8.49
C CYS A 181 -12.40 1.83 8.82
N LEU A 182 -13.25 1.90 7.79
CA LEU A 182 -14.71 2.01 7.97
C LEU A 182 -15.26 0.90 8.87
N GLU A 183 -14.77 -0.33 8.73
CA GLU A 183 -15.27 -1.50 9.45
C GLU A 183 -14.84 -1.59 10.92
N ASN A 184 -13.74 -0.95 11.34
CA ASN A 184 -13.25 -0.99 12.73
C ASN A 184 -13.29 0.35 13.46
N ALA A 185 -13.71 1.44 12.80
CA ALA A 185 -13.71 2.78 13.40
C ALA A 185 -14.49 2.84 14.71
N GLU A 186 -15.73 2.36 14.73
CA GLU A 186 -16.56 2.33 15.95
C GLU A 186 -15.99 1.41 17.03
N TYR A 187 -15.45 0.25 16.62
CA TYR A 187 -14.78 -0.66 17.54
C TYR A 187 -13.58 0.00 18.22
N LEU A 188 -12.71 0.69 17.46
CA LEU A 188 -11.52 1.36 17.99
C LEU A 188 -11.89 2.59 18.84
N ARG A 189 -12.91 3.35 18.45
CA ARG A 189 -13.49 4.44 19.28
C ARG A 189 -13.97 3.91 20.62
N THR A 190 -14.72 2.81 20.62
CA THR A 190 -15.19 2.13 21.83
C THR A 190 -14.02 1.65 22.70
N LYS A 191 -12.99 1.07 22.06
CA LYS A 191 -11.76 0.61 22.73
C LYS A 191 -11.03 1.76 23.44
N ALA A 192 -10.92 2.92 22.79
CA ALA A 192 -10.29 4.11 23.37
C ALA A 192 -11.15 4.71 24.50
N ARG A 193 -12.43 4.99 24.22
CA ARG A 193 -13.32 5.73 25.13
C ARG A 193 -13.83 4.90 26.32
N ARG A 194 -14.33 3.70 26.07
CA ARG A 194 -14.97 2.85 27.10
C ARG A 194 -13.99 1.87 27.73
N MET A 195 -13.01 1.37 26.97
CA MET A 195 -12.06 0.36 27.43
C MET A 195 -10.67 0.92 27.74
N LYS A 196 -10.52 2.25 27.77
CA LYS A 196 -9.32 2.99 28.18
C LYS A 196 -8.03 2.56 27.46
N HIS A 197 -8.13 2.08 26.22
CA HIS A 197 -6.94 1.74 25.44
C HIS A 197 -6.20 3.00 25.01
N LEU A 198 -4.87 2.93 25.02
CA LEU A 198 -3.97 4.05 24.70
C LEU A 198 -3.78 4.12 23.18
N LEU A 199 -4.84 4.54 22.49
CA LEU A 199 -4.89 4.74 21.05
C LEU A 199 -4.89 6.25 20.75
N ILE A 200 -4.12 6.66 19.75
CA ILE A 200 -4.22 8.01 19.19
C ILE A 200 -5.26 7.90 18.06
N LEU A 201 -6.43 8.50 18.28
CA LEU A 201 -7.48 8.62 17.27
C LEU A 201 -7.54 10.11 16.90
N ASP A 202 -7.00 10.49 15.75
CA ASP A 202 -7.08 11.89 15.32
C ASP A 202 -8.54 12.30 15.09
N GLU A 203 -8.95 13.44 15.64
CA GLU A 203 -10.24 14.08 15.32
C GLU A 203 -10.11 14.77 13.96
N LEU A 204 -11.03 14.50 13.02
CA LEU A 204 -10.98 15.14 11.71
C LEU A 204 -11.89 16.35 11.62
N PRO A 205 -11.44 17.40 10.90
CA PRO A 205 -12.36 18.35 10.31
C PRO A 205 -13.26 17.57 9.33
N ASN A 206 -14.56 17.55 9.59
CA ASN A 206 -15.64 17.04 8.72
C ASN A 206 -15.95 15.53 8.76
N GLY A 207 -15.76 14.86 9.90
CA GLY A 207 -16.49 13.62 10.18
C GLY A 207 -16.15 12.39 9.32
N THR A 208 -15.05 12.42 8.56
CA THR A 208 -14.51 11.23 7.88
C THR A 208 -13.24 10.80 8.59
N THR A 209 -13.21 9.66 9.30
CA THR A 209 -12.01 9.20 10.02
C THR A 209 -11.11 8.26 9.27
N CYS A 210 -9.89 8.72 8.94
CA CYS A 210 -8.70 7.91 8.72
C CYS A 210 -7.43 8.64 9.23
N TYR A 211 -6.86 8.17 10.34
CA TYR A 211 -5.43 8.30 10.67
C TYR A 211 -4.90 6.93 11.13
N GLN A 212 -3.70 6.58 10.66
CA GLN A 212 -3.40 5.22 10.23
C GLN A 212 -1.87 5.17 9.97
N PRO A 213 -1.02 4.39 10.69
CA PRO A 213 0.25 3.94 10.11
C PRO A 213 -0.07 2.71 9.25
N VAL A 214 -0.65 2.95 8.08
CA VAL A 214 -1.03 1.93 7.09
C VAL A 214 0.20 1.68 6.22
N GLN A 215 0.38 0.44 5.77
CA GLN A 215 0.68 0.29 4.35
C GLN A 215 -0.49 0.88 3.58
N LEU A 216 -0.41 2.19 3.32
CA LEU A 216 -1.39 2.97 2.56
C LEU A 216 -1.69 2.11 1.33
N GLY A 217 -2.96 1.88 1.00
CA GLY A 217 -3.27 1.15 -0.24
C GLY A 217 -2.45 1.80 -1.35
N ILE A 218 -1.88 1.05 -2.29
CA ILE A 218 -0.88 1.62 -3.20
C ILE A 218 -1.38 2.88 -3.91
N MET A 219 -2.70 3.01 -4.15
CA MET A 219 -3.35 4.25 -4.58
C MET A 219 -3.15 5.43 -3.64
N GLU A 220 -3.31 5.24 -2.34
CA GLU A 220 -3.11 6.28 -1.34
C GLU A 220 -1.63 6.69 -1.27
N GLN A 221 -0.69 5.74 -1.35
CA GLN A 221 0.75 6.03 -1.46
C GLN A 221 1.11 6.77 -2.74
N ILE A 222 0.38 6.50 -3.81
CA ILE A 222 0.52 7.22 -5.07
C ILE A 222 -0.06 8.62 -4.91
N ASN A 223 -1.23 8.75 -4.30
CA ASN A 223 -1.95 10.01 -4.14
C ASN A 223 -1.29 10.97 -3.16
N THR A 224 -0.53 10.49 -2.15
CA THR A 224 0.12 11.38 -1.16
C THR A 224 1.04 12.43 -1.82
N PRO A 225 2.02 12.06 -2.68
CA PRO A 225 2.79 13.06 -3.45
C PRO A 225 1.94 13.93 -4.39
N LEU A 226 0.88 13.35 -4.95
CA LEU A 226 -0.02 14.02 -5.88
C LEU A 226 -0.86 15.12 -5.21
N ALA A 227 -1.12 15.02 -3.91
CA ALA A 227 -1.80 16.06 -3.14
C ALA A 227 -1.04 17.40 -3.19
N ASP A 228 0.29 17.35 -3.31
CA ASP A 228 1.16 18.53 -3.40
C ASP A 228 1.42 18.98 -4.85
N ALA A 229 0.74 18.41 -5.84
CA ALA A 229 1.01 18.68 -7.27
C ALA A 229 0.86 20.17 -7.64
N ALA A 230 -0.08 20.89 -7.02
CA ALA A 230 -0.24 22.33 -7.25
C ALA A 230 0.95 23.14 -6.72
N ALA A 231 1.47 22.79 -5.53
CA ALA A 231 2.66 23.41 -4.96
C ALA A 231 3.91 23.05 -5.76
N HIS A 232 4.03 21.80 -6.23
CA HIS A 232 5.07 21.36 -7.14
C HIS A 232 5.11 22.22 -8.41
N ARG A 233 3.96 22.44 -9.05
CA ARG A 233 3.83 23.33 -10.21
C ARG A 233 4.22 24.76 -9.89
N GLY A 234 3.76 25.31 -8.78
CA GLY A 234 4.13 26.66 -8.35
C GLY A 234 5.65 26.85 -8.22
N ARG A 235 6.35 25.82 -7.76
CA ARG A 235 7.82 25.85 -7.57
C ARG A 235 8.61 25.60 -8.86
N LEU A 236 8.21 24.63 -9.68
CA LEU A 236 9.00 24.19 -10.85
C LEU A 236 8.44 24.69 -12.20
N GLY A 237 7.28 25.34 -12.21
CA GLY A 237 6.61 25.81 -13.43
C GLY A 237 6.09 24.70 -14.34
N ARG A 238 6.06 23.45 -13.86
CA ARG A 238 5.62 22.26 -14.60
C ARG A 238 4.77 21.33 -13.74
N PRO A 239 3.87 20.50 -14.31
CA PRO A 239 3.10 19.54 -13.53
C PRO A 239 4.00 18.49 -12.87
N PHE A 240 3.48 17.89 -11.79
CA PHE A 240 4.01 16.68 -11.20
C PHE A 240 3.77 15.49 -12.14
N VAL A 241 4.83 14.78 -12.53
CA VAL A 241 4.78 13.73 -13.55
C VAL A 241 4.86 12.34 -12.92
N THR A 242 3.79 11.57 -13.10
CA THR A 242 3.71 10.15 -12.76
C THR A 242 3.84 9.30 -14.00
N LEU A 243 4.95 8.57 -14.12
CA LEU A 243 5.15 7.57 -15.16
C LEU A 243 4.50 6.25 -14.75
N SER A 244 3.55 5.75 -15.54
CA SER A 244 2.83 4.50 -15.25
C SER A 244 2.82 3.53 -16.43
N TYR A 245 3.22 2.28 -16.20
CA TYR A 245 3.16 1.24 -17.21
C TYR A 245 3.09 -0.17 -16.61
N ALA A 246 2.60 -1.12 -17.42
CA ALA A 246 2.56 -2.53 -17.09
C ALA A 246 3.55 -3.31 -17.94
N GLN A 247 4.23 -4.29 -17.35
CA GLN A 247 5.14 -5.20 -18.04
C GLN A 247 4.93 -6.65 -17.57
N SER A 248 5.39 -7.59 -18.39
CA SER A 248 5.60 -8.98 -18.01
C SER A 248 6.74 -9.10 -16.98
N LEU A 249 6.89 -10.26 -16.34
CA LEU A 249 7.97 -10.53 -15.38
C LEU A 249 9.36 -10.35 -16.00
N ASP A 250 9.51 -10.71 -17.27
CA ASP A 250 10.72 -10.48 -18.04
C ASP A 250 10.83 -9.05 -18.59
N GLY A 251 9.95 -8.11 -18.26
CA GLY A 251 10.09 -6.69 -18.64
C GLY A 251 9.59 -6.32 -20.05
N SER A 252 8.72 -7.14 -20.62
CA SER A 252 8.10 -6.89 -21.93
C SER A 252 6.76 -6.15 -21.80
N ILE A 253 6.51 -5.13 -22.62
CA ILE A 253 5.21 -4.42 -22.70
C ILE A 253 4.29 -4.97 -23.81
N ALA A 254 4.86 -5.66 -24.79
CA ALA A 254 4.13 -6.25 -25.90
C ALA A 254 4.89 -7.47 -26.43
N ALA A 255 4.17 -8.45 -26.98
CA ALA A 255 4.81 -9.60 -27.64
C ALA A 255 5.53 -9.19 -28.93
N ARG A 256 4.99 -8.20 -29.66
CA ARG A 256 5.56 -7.65 -30.91
C ARG A 256 5.29 -6.15 -31.00
N PRO A 257 6.14 -5.36 -31.67
CA PRO A 257 5.88 -3.94 -31.90
C PRO A 257 4.52 -3.71 -32.58
N GLY A 258 3.76 -2.72 -32.09
CA GLY A 258 2.48 -2.31 -32.68
C GLY A 258 1.30 -3.24 -32.44
N ARG A 259 1.44 -4.28 -31.60
CA ARG A 259 0.30 -5.11 -31.17
C ARG A 259 0.07 -5.01 -29.65
N PRO A 260 -1.15 -4.66 -29.20
CA PRO A 260 -1.46 -4.66 -27.78
C PRO A 260 -1.32 -6.05 -27.17
N LEU A 261 -0.88 -6.09 -25.91
CA LEU A 261 -0.89 -7.29 -25.08
C LEU A 261 -1.57 -6.93 -23.76
N ALA A 262 -2.68 -7.60 -23.45
CA ALA A 262 -3.33 -7.47 -22.15
C ALA A 262 -2.50 -8.23 -21.11
N LEU A 263 -1.63 -7.51 -20.39
CA LEU A 263 -0.75 -8.07 -19.37
C LEU A 263 -1.37 -8.07 -17.98
N SER A 264 -2.09 -7.02 -17.62
CA SER A 264 -2.53 -6.79 -16.24
C SER A 264 -3.89 -7.42 -15.93
N GLY A 265 -4.03 -7.94 -14.70
CA GLY A 265 -5.29 -8.46 -14.18
C GLY A 265 -6.32 -7.36 -13.88
N SER A 266 -7.56 -7.77 -13.61
CA SER A 266 -8.70 -6.86 -13.40
C SER A 266 -8.50 -5.83 -12.28
N LYS A 267 -7.84 -6.23 -11.18
CA LYS A 267 -7.54 -5.31 -10.06
C LYS A 267 -6.52 -4.24 -10.46
N SER A 268 -5.49 -4.61 -11.21
CA SER A 268 -4.50 -3.67 -11.76
C SER A 268 -5.09 -2.74 -12.81
N MET A 269 -6.07 -3.22 -13.60
CA MET A 269 -6.82 -2.34 -14.48
C MET A 269 -7.62 -1.28 -13.69
N ALA A 270 -8.27 -1.69 -12.59
CA ALA A 270 -8.95 -0.74 -11.71
C ALA A 270 -7.97 0.29 -11.11
N LEU A 271 -6.76 -0.13 -10.75
CA LEU A 271 -5.68 0.78 -10.32
C LEU A 271 -5.34 1.81 -11.40
N THR A 272 -5.11 1.39 -12.65
CA THR A 272 -4.83 2.32 -13.75
C THR A 272 -5.95 3.33 -13.94
N HIS A 273 -7.21 2.90 -13.81
CA HIS A 273 -8.35 3.83 -13.86
C HIS A 273 -8.41 4.77 -12.64
N GLY A 274 -7.99 4.31 -11.46
CA GLY A 274 -7.79 5.16 -10.27
C GLY A 274 -6.70 6.21 -10.49
N LEU A 275 -5.58 5.83 -11.09
CA LEU A 275 -4.51 6.77 -11.46
C LEU A 275 -5.04 7.83 -12.42
N ARG A 276 -5.77 7.44 -13.48
CA ARG A 276 -6.39 8.39 -14.40
C ARG A 276 -7.30 9.38 -13.70
N ALA A 277 -8.14 8.90 -12.77
CA ALA A 277 -9.04 9.73 -12.00
C ALA A 277 -8.32 10.72 -11.07
N ALA A 278 -7.12 10.38 -10.61
CA ALA A 278 -6.31 11.19 -9.69
C ALA A 278 -5.48 12.28 -10.39
N HIS A 279 -5.34 12.25 -11.71
CA HIS A 279 -4.51 13.20 -12.45
C HIS A 279 -5.35 14.21 -13.25
N ASP A 280 -4.85 15.44 -13.38
CA ASP A 280 -5.48 16.48 -14.20
C ASP A 280 -5.41 16.13 -15.69
N ALA A 281 -4.32 15.49 -16.11
CA ALA A 281 -4.06 15.12 -17.50
C ALA A 281 -3.41 13.74 -17.63
N ILE A 282 -3.62 13.12 -18.79
CA ILE A 282 -2.99 11.87 -19.22
C ILE A 282 -2.29 12.08 -20.55
N LEU A 283 -1.06 11.60 -20.68
CA LEU A 283 -0.25 11.71 -21.88
C LEU A 283 0.15 10.33 -22.41
N VAL A 284 -0.01 10.15 -23.72
CA VAL A 284 0.53 9.02 -24.47
C VAL A 284 1.30 9.49 -25.71
N GLY A 285 2.18 8.64 -26.22
CA GLY A 285 2.76 8.85 -27.54
C GLY A 285 1.81 8.46 -28.67
N ILE A 286 1.94 9.08 -29.83
CA ILE A 286 1.19 8.71 -31.04
C ILE A 286 1.36 7.23 -31.42
N GLY A 287 2.51 6.60 -31.13
CA GLY A 287 2.71 5.17 -31.38
C GLY A 287 1.71 4.28 -30.63
N THR A 288 1.42 4.60 -29.37
CA THR A 288 0.40 3.89 -28.56
C THR A 288 -0.99 4.13 -29.13
N LEU A 289 -1.29 5.35 -29.56
CA LEU A 289 -2.59 5.65 -30.15
C LEU A 289 -2.82 4.89 -31.46
N LEU A 290 -1.81 4.80 -32.33
CA LEU A 290 -1.91 4.07 -33.59
C LEU A 290 -2.02 2.54 -33.38
N ALA A 291 -1.40 2.00 -32.34
CA ALA A 291 -1.45 0.57 -32.03
C ALA A 291 -2.78 0.16 -31.38
N ASP A 292 -3.25 0.95 -30.40
CA ASP A 292 -4.29 0.51 -29.46
C ASP A 292 -5.59 1.30 -29.58
N ASN A 293 -5.58 2.45 -30.28
CA ASN A 293 -6.68 3.42 -30.36
C ASN A 293 -7.44 3.59 -29.03
N PRO A 294 -6.75 3.95 -27.93
CA PRO A 294 -7.30 3.93 -26.59
C PRO A 294 -8.31 5.06 -26.37
N ARG A 295 -9.18 4.89 -25.36
CA ARG A 295 -10.10 5.94 -24.90
C ARG A 295 -9.49 6.87 -23.84
N LEU A 296 -8.47 6.42 -23.09
CA LEU A 296 -7.80 7.18 -22.03
C LEU A 296 -8.74 7.83 -20.97
N ASN A 297 -9.90 7.22 -20.73
CA ASN A 297 -10.90 7.71 -19.79
C ASN A 297 -10.99 6.83 -18.52
N VAL A 298 -11.75 7.31 -17.53
CA VAL A 298 -12.07 6.62 -16.28
C VAL A 298 -13.37 5.84 -16.46
N ARG A 299 -13.38 4.54 -16.12
CA ARG A 299 -14.52 3.63 -16.38
C ARG A 299 -14.71 2.55 -15.33
N LEU A 300 -13.64 2.13 -14.66
CA LEU A 300 -13.67 1.04 -13.68
C LEU A 300 -13.75 1.52 -12.23
N VAL A 301 -13.70 2.83 -12.01
CA VAL A 301 -13.77 3.50 -10.71
C VAL A 301 -14.53 4.82 -10.87
N GLU A 302 -14.94 5.42 -9.77
CA GLU A 302 -15.46 6.79 -9.76
C GLU A 302 -14.33 7.81 -9.91
N GLY A 303 -14.59 8.90 -10.64
CA GLY A 303 -13.61 9.96 -10.85
C GLY A 303 -13.87 10.78 -12.10
N LYS A 304 -13.13 11.89 -12.24
CA LYS A 304 -13.19 12.73 -13.45
C LYS A 304 -12.25 12.18 -14.51
N ASP A 305 -12.64 12.31 -15.77
CA ASP A 305 -11.73 12.03 -16.87
C ASP A 305 -10.56 13.03 -16.87
N PRO A 306 -9.30 12.56 -16.98
CA PRO A 306 -8.15 13.43 -17.16
C PRO A 306 -8.17 14.06 -18.55
N GLN A 307 -7.54 15.22 -18.71
CA GLN A 307 -7.32 15.85 -20.01
C GLN A 307 -6.42 14.96 -20.90
N PRO A 308 -6.91 14.40 -22.02
CA PRO A 308 -6.08 13.57 -22.89
C PRO A 308 -5.11 14.42 -23.70
N ILE A 309 -3.84 14.03 -23.68
CA ILE A 309 -2.73 14.66 -24.40
C ILE A 309 -2.01 13.60 -25.24
N VAL A 310 -1.74 13.91 -26.50
CA VAL A 310 -1.01 13.03 -27.41
C VAL A 310 0.23 13.76 -27.91
N VAL A 311 1.40 13.16 -27.72
CA VAL A 311 2.65 13.66 -28.32
C VAL A 311 2.78 13.10 -29.72
N ASP A 312 2.69 13.99 -30.70
CA ASP A 312 2.77 13.68 -32.12
C ASP A 312 3.52 14.76 -32.90
N SER A 313 4.85 14.63 -32.94
CA SER A 313 5.74 15.59 -33.59
C SER A 313 5.41 15.87 -35.06
N ARG A 314 4.64 15.01 -35.74
CA ARG A 314 4.35 15.07 -37.20
C ARG A 314 2.86 15.02 -37.57
N LEU A 315 1.95 15.21 -36.61
CA LEU A 315 0.49 15.21 -36.85
C LEU A 315 0.01 13.99 -37.67
N ARG A 316 0.36 12.79 -37.22
CA ARG A 316 -0.14 11.49 -37.69
C ARG A 316 -1.43 11.05 -37.00
N PHE A 317 -1.95 11.83 -36.06
CA PHE A 317 -3.18 11.56 -35.33
C PHE A 317 -4.32 11.21 -36.30
N PRO A 318 -4.95 10.02 -36.16
CA PRO A 318 -5.97 9.56 -37.08
C PRO A 318 -7.30 10.29 -36.80
N PRO A 319 -8.04 10.71 -37.84
CA PRO A 319 -9.30 11.44 -37.68
C PRO A 319 -10.44 10.58 -37.07
N TYR A 320 -10.24 9.27 -36.98
CA TYR A 320 -11.17 8.32 -36.37
C TYR A 320 -10.76 7.88 -34.95
N ALA A 321 -9.81 8.58 -34.32
CA ALA A 321 -9.34 8.24 -32.98
C ALA A 321 -10.49 8.21 -31.96
N ASN A 322 -10.53 7.19 -31.10
CA ASN A 322 -11.52 7.07 -30.04
C ASN A 322 -11.50 8.26 -29.07
N LEU A 323 -10.35 8.94 -28.94
CA LEU A 323 -10.21 10.15 -28.12
C LEU A 323 -11.10 11.31 -28.55
N LEU A 324 -11.48 11.40 -29.84
CA LEU A 324 -12.40 12.42 -30.33
C LEU A 324 -13.85 12.20 -29.85
N ARG A 325 -14.15 11.02 -29.29
CA ARG A 325 -15.47 10.67 -28.75
C ARG A 325 -15.59 10.94 -27.24
N ASN A 326 -14.52 11.41 -26.60
CA ASN A 326 -14.52 11.69 -25.17
C ASN A 326 -15.21 13.02 -24.86
N CYS A 327 -15.63 13.20 -23.60
CA CYS A 327 -16.17 14.47 -23.12
C CYS A 327 -15.12 15.61 -23.13
N ARG A 328 -13.83 15.27 -23.07
CA ARG A 328 -12.72 16.23 -23.17
C ARG A 328 -12.07 16.16 -24.55
N VAL A 329 -11.89 17.33 -25.15
CA VAL A 329 -11.17 17.52 -26.42
C VAL A 329 -9.71 17.08 -26.27
N PRO A 330 -9.17 16.20 -27.13
CA PRO A 330 -7.76 15.81 -27.08
C PRO A 330 -6.84 16.96 -27.45
N TRP A 331 -5.75 17.11 -26.69
CA TRP A 331 -4.68 18.05 -27.00
C TRP A 331 -3.54 17.31 -27.71
N ILE A 332 -3.12 17.80 -28.88
CA ILE A 332 -2.08 17.19 -29.70
C ILE A 332 -0.85 18.08 -29.61
N ALA A 333 0.17 17.64 -28.88
CA ALA A 333 1.46 18.31 -28.81
C ALA A 333 2.29 17.98 -30.05
N THR A 334 2.65 18.99 -30.83
CA THR A 334 3.38 18.83 -32.09
C THR A 334 4.57 19.78 -32.19
N SER A 335 5.51 19.46 -33.07
CA SER A 335 6.70 20.30 -33.28
C SER A 335 6.33 21.53 -34.11
N ALA A 336 7.08 22.62 -33.96
CA ALA A 336 6.90 23.84 -34.75
C ALA A 336 7.00 23.59 -36.27
N GLU A 337 7.71 22.53 -36.67
CA GLU A 337 7.93 22.12 -38.06
C GLU A 337 6.76 21.32 -38.66
N ALA A 338 5.72 21.03 -37.88
CA ALA A 338 4.60 20.23 -38.36
C ALA A 338 3.72 20.95 -39.39
N ASP A 339 3.15 20.17 -40.31
CA ASP A 339 2.30 20.63 -41.42
C ASP A 339 1.11 21.49 -40.95
N PRO A 340 1.03 22.78 -41.35
CA PRO A 340 -0.08 23.67 -41.00
C PRO A 340 -1.45 23.19 -41.51
N GLU A 341 -1.53 22.56 -42.69
CA GLU A 341 -2.80 22.10 -43.26
C GLU A 341 -3.39 20.97 -42.43
N ARG A 342 -2.53 20.03 -42.00
CA ARG A 342 -2.94 18.95 -41.09
C ARG A 342 -3.39 19.46 -39.74
N GLN A 343 -2.77 20.52 -39.22
CA GLN A 343 -3.25 21.13 -37.98
C GLN A 343 -4.68 21.64 -38.15
N THR A 344 -4.96 22.41 -39.21
CA THR A 344 -6.30 22.92 -39.46
C THR A 344 -7.32 21.80 -39.60
N ALA A 345 -6.97 20.71 -40.30
CA ALA A 345 -7.84 19.54 -40.43
C ALA A 345 -8.13 18.87 -39.07
N LEU A 346 -7.13 18.76 -38.19
CA LEU A 346 -7.30 18.18 -36.85
C LEU A 346 -8.14 19.09 -35.93
N GLU A 347 -7.98 20.40 -36.04
CA GLU A 347 -8.78 21.37 -35.29
C GLU A 347 -10.25 21.38 -35.74
N GLN A 348 -10.51 21.22 -37.05
CA GLN A 348 -11.86 21.11 -37.61
C GLN A 348 -12.62 19.88 -37.11
N ILE A 349 -11.93 18.77 -36.85
CA ILE A 349 -12.54 17.56 -36.27
C ILE A 349 -12.59 17.60 -34.74
N GLY A 350 -12.24 18.73 -34.11
CA GLY A 350 -12.43 18.97 -32.68
C GLY A 350 -11.25 18.62 -31.79
N ALA A 351 -10.03 18.45 -32.32
CA ALA A 351 -8.81 18.39 -31.51
C ALA A 351 -8.24 19.79 -31.26
N ARG A 352 -7.41 19.95 -30.22
CA ARG A 352 -6.63 21.18 -29.98
C ARG A 352 -5.16 20.90 -30.25
N VAL A 353 -4.52 21.64 -31.16
CA VAL A 353 -3.10 21.45 -31.45
C VAL A 353 -2.26 22.44 -30.63
N LEU A 354 -1.20 21.94 -30.00
CA LEU A 354 -0.21 22.71 -29.25
C LEU A 354 1.12 22.66 -30.00
N ARG A 355 1.52 23.77 -30.61
CA ARG A 355 2.84 23.88 -31.25
C ARG A 355 3.91 24.22 -30.23
N LEU A 356 4.96 23.42 -30.23
CA LEU A 356 6.07 23.52 -29.29
C LEU A 356 7.41 23.52 -30.01
N PRO A 357 8.48 24.05 -29.38
CA PRO A 357 9.83 23.91 -29.90
C PRO A 357 10.20 22.46 -30.19
N ALA A 358 11.01 22.26 -31.22
CA ALA A 358 11.61 20.97 -31.49
C ALA A 358 12.91 20.83 -30.69
N ALA A 359 13.11 19.66 -30.10
CA ALA A 359 14.41 19.23 -29.60
C ALA A 359 15.37 18.97 -30.78
N SER A 360 16.66 18.77 -30.49
CA SER A 360 17.71 18.56 -31.50
C SER A 360 17.48 17.38 -32.44
N ASN A 361 16.62 16.43 -32.06
CA ASN A 361 16.22 15.27 -32.87
C ASN A 361 14.95 15.51 -33.71
N GLY A 362 14.44 16.74 -33.76
CA GLY A 362 13.20 17.10 -34.48
C GLY A 362 11.91 16.63 -33.79
N TRP A 363 11.99 16.13 -32.55
CA TRP A 363 10.80 15.76 -31.78
C TRP A 363 10.34 16.92 -30.90
N VAL A 364 9.09 16.85 -30.42
CA VAL A 364 8.60 17.82 -29.43
C VAL A 364 9.52 17.88 -28.22
N ASP A 365 9.94 19.08 -27.84
CA ASP A 365 10.63 19.30 -26.58
C ASP A 365 9.67 19.05 -25.40
N LEU A 366 9.93 17.97 -24.65
CA LEU A 366 9.10 17.55 -23.52
C LEU A 366 9.17 18.55 -22.36
N ALA A 367 10.30 19.24 -22.15
CA ALA A 367 10.40 20.25 -21.10
C ALA A 367 9.54 21.47 -21.44
N ALA A 368 9.57 21.89 -22.71
CA ALA A 368 8.70 22.95 -23.20
C ALA A 368 7.21 22.56 -23.12
N LEU A 369 6.87 21.32 -23.45
CA LEU A 369 5.52 20.77 -23.27
C LEU A 369 5.07 20.90 -21.80
N LEU A 370 5.86 20.39 -20.86
CA LEU A 370 5.51 20.41 -19.44
C LEU A 370 5.34 21.84 -18.90
N LYS A 371 6.19 22.78 -19.32
CA LYS A 371 6.05 24.19 -18.98
C LYS A 371 4.72 24.77 -19.49
N SER A 372 4.39 24.52 -20.76
CA SER A 372 3.13 24.97 -21.37
C SER A 372 1.90 24.38 -20.66
N LEU A 373 1.96 23.11 -20.25
CA LEU A 373 0.90 22.50 -19.43
C LEU A 373 0.77 23.16 -18.04
N GLY A 374 1.89 23.51 -17.42
CA GLY A 374 1.88 24.25 -16.15
C GLY A 374 1.22 25.63 -16.26
N GLU A 375 1.49 26.36 -17.34
CA GLU A 375 0.86 27.64 -17.68
C GLU A 375 -0.66 27.50 -17.92
N MET A 376 -1.08 26.36 -18.46
CA MET A 376 -2.50 25.99 -18.64
C MET A 376 -3.16 25.44 -17.36
N ASN A 377 -2.52 25.57 -16.21
CA ASN A 377 -3.03 25.11 -14.90
C ASN A 377 -3.21 23.59 -14.75
N ILE A 378 -2.47 22.79 -15.51
CA ILE A 378 -2.35 21.35 -15.23
C ILE A 378 -1.36 21.16 -14.08
N ASN A 379 -1.82 20.62 -12.95
CA ASN A 379 -0.98 20.39 -11.77
C ASN A 379 -0.32 19.01 -11.80
N SER A 380 -1.01 18.00 -12.34
CA SER A 380 -0.50 16.63 -12.40
C SER A 380 -0.68 16.00 -13.77
N LEU A 381 0.31 15.20 -14.18
CA LEU A 381 0.35 14.53 -15.47
C LEU A 381 0.69 13.05 -15.29
N MET A 382 -0.22 12.18 -15.72
CA MET A 382 0.06 10.75 -15.86
C MET A 382 0.63 10.48 -17.25
N VAL A 383 1.79 9.83 -17.34
CA VAL A 383 2.38 9.38 -18.61
C VAL A 383 2.15 7.88 -18.73
N GLU A 384 1.33 7.46 -19.70
CA GLU A 384 1.06 6.07 -20.04
C GLU A 384 1.65 5.71 -21.41
N GLY A 385 2.05 4.45 -21.56
CA GLY A 385 2.18 3.80 -22.87
C GLY A 385 3.41 4.19 -23.70
N GLY A 386 3.90 3.20 -24.45
CA GLY A 386 4.94 3.34 -25.47
C GLY A 386 6.36 3.48 -24.92
N ALA A 387 7.19 2.47 -25.18
CA ALA A 387 8.62 2.46 -24.78
C ALA A 387 9.36 3.76 -25.10
N GLN A 388 9.07 4.39 -26.25
CA GLN A 388 9.72 5.62 -26.69
C GLN A 388 9.40 6.83 -25.79
N ILE A 389 8.13 7.05 -25.44
CA ILE A 389 7.76 8.17 -24.56
C ILE A 389 8.27 7.93 -23.15
N ILE A 390 8.10 6.72 -22.64
CA ILE A 390 8.61 6.33 -21.32
C ILE A 390 10.13 6.59 -21.24
N THR A 391 10.89 6.11 -22.22
CA THR A 391 12.35 6.31 -22.26
C THR A 391 12.71 7.78 -22.39
N SER A 392 11.98 8.57 -23.18
CA SER A 392 12.26 9.99 -23.39
C SER A 392 12.07 10.81 -22.10
N PHE A 393 11.01 10.53 -21.34
CA PHE A 393 10.76 11.19 -20.04
C PHE A 393 11.85 10.86 -19.01
N LEU A 394 12.29 9.60 -18.96
CA LEU A 394 13.37 9.18 -18.05
C LEU A 394 14.72 9.76 -18.46
N ALA A 395 15.06 9.75 -19.75
CA ALA A 395 16.31 10.31 -20.27
C ALA A 395 16.40 11.82 -20.01
N ALA A 396 15.27 12.54 -20.16
CA ALA A 396 15.16 13.97 -19.90
C ALA A 396 15.04 14.31 -18.39
N ARG A 397 14.99 13.32 -17.49
CA ARG A 397 14.82 13.49 -16.04
C ARG A 397 13.56 14.27 -15.66
N LEU A 398 12.47 14.02 -16.40
CA LEU A 398 11.19 14.72 -16.25
C LEU A 398 10.14 13.89 -15.50
N VAL A 399 10.55 12.85 -14.77
CA VAL A 399 9.67 11.97 -14.01
C VAL A 399 9.84 12.23 -12.53
N ASP A 400 8.75 12.46 -11.80
CA ASP A 400 8.77 12.68 -10.35
C ASP A 400 8.38 11.40 -9.59
N GLN A 401 7.54 10.56 -10.20
CA GLN A 401 7.09 9.29 -9.63
C GLN A 401 6.97 8.21 -10.71
N VAL A 402 7.32 6.98 -10.36
CA VAL A 402 7.11 5.78 -11.19
C VAL A 402 6.11 4.87 -10.50
N VAL A 403 5.15 4.35 -11.26
CA VAL A 403 4.21 3.30 -10.87
C VAL A 403 4.33 2.16 -11.90
N LEU A 404 4.89 1.05 -11.49
CA LEU A 404 5.17 -0.11 -12.34
C LEU A 404 4.29 -1.29 -11.94
N THR A 405 3.51 -1.81 -12.87
CA THR A 405 2.77 -3.06 -12.69
C THR A 405 3.52 -4.21 -13.37
N ILE A 406 3.81 -5.28 -12.62
CA ILE A 406 4.50 -6.48 -13.09
C ILE A 406 3.51 -7.65 -13.05
N ALA A 407 3.14 -8.14 -14.23
CA ALA A 407 2.31 -9.33 -14.38
C ALA A 407 3.18 -10.60 -14.25
N PRO A 408 2.69 -11.68 -13.62
CA PRO A 408 3.44 -12.92 -13.39
C PRO A 408 3.49 -13.81 -14.65
N VAL A 409 3.81 -13.22 -15.81
CA VAL A 409 3.87 -13.89 -17.12
C VAL A 409 5.23 -13.62 -17.75
N LEU A 410 5.78 -14.59 -18.50
CA LEU A 410 6.98 -14.42 -19.33
C LEU A 410 6.59 -14.31 -20.80
N VAL A 411 7.10 -13.29 -21.51
CA VAL A 411 6.70 -12.99 -22.89
C VAL A 411 7.88 -13.06 -23.88
N GLY A 412 9.06 -12.55 -23.52
CA GLY A 412 10.21 -12.47 -24.42
C GLY A 412 10.04 -11.47 -25.57
N GLY A 413 9.25 -10.42 -25.36
CA GLY A 413 8.83 -9.46 -26.38
C GLY A 413 9.57 -8.12 -26.31
N LEU A 414 8.87 -7.05 -26.70
CA LEU A 414 9.39 -5.68 -26.73
C LEU A 414 9.61 -5.16 -25.31
N ARG A 415 10.85 -4.74 -24.99
CA ARG A 415 11.22 -4.16 -23.70
C ARG A 415 10.82 -2.69 -23.60
N VAL A 416 10.62 -2.24 -22.37
CA VAL A 416 10.21 -0.84 -22.10
C VAL A 416 11.35 0.14 -22.31
N MET A 417 12.59 -0.25 -22.00
CA MET A 417 13.74 0.65 -21.90
C MET A 417 14.94 0.16 -22.72
N ASP A 418 14.75 -0.11 -24.02
CA ASP A 418 15.83 -0.63 -24.88
C ASP A 418 16.98 0.37 -25.14
N TYR A 419 16.72 1.69 -25.03
CA TYR A 419 17.69 2.73 -25.44
C TYR A 419 18.23 3.57 -24.27
N LEU A 420 17.76 3.37 -23.03
CA LEU A 420 18.18 4.21 -21.90
C LEU A 420 19.69 4.11 -21.64
N GLY A 421 20.27 2.91 -21.77
CA GLY A 421 21.72 2.68 -21.63
C GLY A 421 22.56 3.26 -22.77
N GLN A 422 21.97 3.55 -23.93
CA GLN A 422 22.67 4.22 -25.05
C GLN A 422 22.79 5.74 -24.82
N HIS A 423 21.91 6.32 -23.98
CA HIS A 423 21.90 7.74 -23.67
C HIS A 423 22.76 8.12 -22.45
N GLN A 424 22.99 7.19 -21.50
CA GLN A 424 23.77 7.46 -20.28
C GLN A 424 24.53 6.20 -19.84
N MET A 425 25.86 6.18 -20.01
CA MET A 425 26.67 5.00 -19.63
C MET A 425 26.94 4.89 -18.11
N ASN A 426 26.80 5.98 -17.33
CA ASN A 426 27.26 6.00 -15.92
C ASN A 426 26.22 6.48 -14.87
N CYS A 427 25.00 6.89 -15.25
CA CYS A 427 24.02 7.47 -14.30
C CYS A 427 22.60 6.92 -14.51
N PHE A 428 22.33 5.71 -14.04
CA PHE A 428 20.97 5.15 -14.07
C PHE A 428 20.12 5.67 -12.91
N PRO A 429 18.82 5.94 -13.11
CA PRO A 429 17.95 6.34 -12.02
C PRO A 429 17.77 5.17 -11.03
N LYS A 430 18.00 5.43 -9.74
CA LYS A 430 17.61 4.53 -8.65
C LYS A 430 16.28 5.02 -8.08
N LEU A 431 15.33 4.11 -7.88
CA LEU A 431 14.08 4.46 -7.21
C LEU A 431 14.33 4.58 -5.70
N LYS A 432 13.94 5.72 -5.11
CA LYS A 432 13.87 5.95 -3.67
C LYS A 432 12.42 5.92 -3.21
N ARG A 433 12.21 5.85 -1.89
CA ARG A 433 10.88 5.77 -1.26
C ARG A 433 10.03 4.71 -1.94
N VAL A 434 10.66 3.55 -2.16
CA VAL A 434 10.06 2.43 -2.88
C VAL A 434 9.02 1.79 -2.00
N SER A 435 7.85 1.56 -2.55
CA SER A 435 6.82 0.75 -1.96
C SER A 435 6.31 -0.24 -3.00
N TYR A 436 5.79 -1.36 -2.52
CA TYR A 436 5.23 -2.37 -3.40
C TYR A 436 4.04 -3.03 -2.73
N GLN A 437 3.08 -3.45 -3.55
CA GLN A 437 1.90 -4.16 -3.10
C GLN A 437 1.49 -5.17 -4.15
N ARG A 438 1.11 -6.37 -3.71
CA ARG A 438 0.44 -7.34 -4.56
C ARG A 438 -1.00 -6.89 -4.81
N LEU A 439 -1.41 -6.80 -6.07
CA LEU A 439 -2.75 -6.39 -6.47
C LEU A 439 -3.39 -7.47 -7.36
N GLY A 440 -4.10 -8.40 -6.74
CA GLY A 440 -4.54 -9.62 -7.42
C GLY A 440 -3.35 -10.56 -7.65
N GLU A 441 -3.06 -10.87 -8.90
CA GLU A 441 -1.89 -11.68 -9.29
C GLU A 441 -0.67 -10.84 -9.65
N ASP A 442 -0.85 -9.54 -9.89
CA ASP A 442 0.21 -8.64 -10.28
C ASP A 442 0.93 -8.06 -9.06
N LEU A 443 2.19 -7.68 -9.24
CA LEU A 443 2.96 -6.87 -8.29
C LEU A 443 2.98 -5.43 -8.79
N VAL A 444 2.57 -4.48 -7.94
CA VAL A 444 2.64 -3.06 -8.25
C VAL A 444 3.74 -2.44 -7.39
N LEU A 445 4.66 -1.73 -8.03
CA LEU A 445 5.78 -1.03 -7.41
C LEU A 445 5.63 0.46 -7.65
N ARG A 446 5.82 1.27 -6.60
CA ARG A 446 5.88 2.73 -6.67
C ARG A 446 7.24 3.20 -6.17
N GLY A 447 7.79 4.25 -6.79
CA GLY A 447 9.02 4.87 -6.32
C GLY A 447 9.27 6.22 -6.97
N GLU A 448 10.27 6.93 -6.47
CA GLU A 448 10.69 8.23 -7.01
C GLU A 448 12.08 8.10 -7.61
N PRO A 449 12.27 8.41 -8.91
CA PRO A 449 13.56 8.24 -9.54
C PRO A 449 14.54 9.32 -9.07
N GLN A 450 15.73 8.89 -8.66
CA GLN A 450 16.85 9.74 -8.32
C GLN A 450 18.05 9.37 -9.19
N TRP A 451 18.61 10.35 -9.88
CA TRP A 451 19.86 10.21 -10.61
C TRP A 451 20.99 10.64 -9.67
N GLU A 452 21.91 9.73 -9.35
CA GLU A 452 23.14 10.07 -8.63
C GLU A 452 23.99 10.98 -9.54
N SER A 453 24.46 12.11 -9.02
CA SER A 453 25.47 12.92 -9.69
C SER A 453 26.73 12.07 -9.87
N ALA A 454 27.19 11.92 -11.11
CA ALA A 454 28.52 11.38 -11.39
C ALA A 454 29.61 12.28 -10.79
#